data_AF-A0A1G8IJT6-F1
#
_entry.id   AF-A0A1G8IJT6-F1
#
_cell.length_a   1.000
_cell.length_b   1.000
_cell.length_c   1.000
_cell.angle_alpha   90.00
_cell.angle_beta   90.00
_cell.angle_gamma   90.00
#
_symmetry.space_group_name_H-M   'P 1'
#
loop_
_entity.id
_entity.type
_entity.pdbx_description
1 polymer ?
#
loop_
_entity_poly.entity_id
_entity_poly.type
_entity_poly.pdbx_seq_one_letter_code
_entity_poly.pdbx_strand_id
1 'polypeptide(L)'
;MNKYNVKKRFRDKFTRKIHAQGSVYETNDERGRELQEKGFLGELLEQDEKKDSNVLEGNAKDVVDAITADLSEGELTYLHDQESNNKARKSVLSHIESLLGDNDESSES
;
A
#
# COMPACT_ATOMS: atom_id res chain seq x y z
N MET A 1 -1.41 4.65 -4.52
CA MET A 1 -2.54 5.44 -3.97
C MET A 1 -3.74 5.30 -4.90
N ASN A 2 -4.98 5.33 -4.40
CA ASN A 2 -6.16 5.16 -5.24
C ASN A 2 -6.49 6.44 -6.03
N LYS A 3 -6.79 6.30 -7.32
CA LYS A 3 -7.18 7.41 -8.20
C LYS A 3 -8.68 7.36 -8.48
N TYR A 4 -9.35 8.48 -8.31
CA TYR A 4 -10.79 8.62 -8.47
C TYR A 4 -11.12 9.72 -9.48
N ASN A 5 -12.22 9.56 -10.20
CA ASN A 5 -12.75 10.64 -11.01
C ASN A 5 -13.46 11.67 -10.14
N VAL A 6 -13.20 12.96 -10.32
CA VAL A 6 -13.86 14.02 -9.58
C VAL A 6 -15.22 14.33 -10.21
N LYS A 7 -16.32 13.96 -9.53
CA LYS A 7 -17.69 14.26 -9.98
C LYS A 7 -18.08 15.71 -9.75
N LYS A 8 -17.59 16.32 -8.67
CA LYS A 8 -17.92 17.70 -8.29
C LYS A 8 -16.68 18.42 -7.83
N ARG A 9 -16.49 19.67 -8.29
CA ARG A 9 -15.36 20.48 -7.84
C ARG A 9 -15.33 20.59 -6.32
N PHE A 10 -14.15 20.41 -5.73
CA PHE A 10 -13.96 20.55 -4.30
C PHE A 10 -12.57 21.12 -4.00
N ARG A 11 -12.43 21.69 -2.80
CA ARG A 11 -11.14 22.09 -2.26
C ARG A 11 -10.74 21.04 -1.24
N ASP A 12 -9.62 20.38 -1.46
CA ASP A 12 -9.14 19.40 -0.49
C ASP A 12 -8.65 20.13 0.78
N LYS A 13 -9.03 19.62 1.96
CA LYS A 13 -8.72 20.29 3.24
C LYS A 13 -7.25 20.14 3.64
N PHE A 14 -6.59 19.07 3.18
CA PHE A 14 -5.22 18.75 3.54
C PHE A 14 -4.24 19.46 2.62
N THR A 15 -4.44 19.35 1.30
CA THR A 15 -3.55 19.98 0.31
C THR A 15 -3.94 21.43 0.00
N ARG A 16 -5.16 21.85 0.38
CA ARG A 16 -5.78 23.14 0.05
C ARG A 16 -5.94 23.40 -1.45
N LYS A 17 -5.65 22.41 -2.30
CA LYS A 17 -5.78 22.46 -3.75
C LYS A 17 -7.24 22.33 -4.17
N ILE A 18 -7.58 22.98 -5.27
CA ILE A 18 -8.91 22.89 -5.88
C ILE A 18 -8.84 21.83 -6.98
N HIS A 19 -9.70 20.83 -6.88
CA HIS A 19 -9.85 19.79 -7.89
C HIS A 19 -11.08 20.09 -8.73
N ALA A 20 -10.91 20.16 -10.05
CA ALA A 20 -11.99 20.44 -10.98
C ALA A 20 -12.83 19.19 -11.25
N GLN A 21 -14.10 19.38 -11.61
CA GLN A 21 -14.93 18.28 -12.10
C GLN A 21 -14.30 17.67 -13.37
N GLY A 22 -14.26 16.35 -13.45
CA GLY A 22 -13.64 15.58 -14.52
C GLY A 22 -12.12 15.43 -14.40
N SER A 23 -11.49 15.99 -13.35
CA SER A 23 -10.09 15.73 -13.06
C SER A 23 -9.89 14.42 -12.31
N VAL A 24 -8.65 13.94 -12.27
CA VAL A 24 -8.25 12.77 -11.48
C VAL A 24 -7.76 13.23 -10.11
N TYR A 25 -8.24 12.57 -9.06
CA TYR A 25 -7.83 12.81 -7.68
C TYR A 25 -7.22 11.55 -7.08
N GLU A 26 -5.97 11.66 -6.64
CA GLU A 26 -5.23 10.56 -6.02
C GLU A 26 -5.24 10.70 -4.50
N THR A 27 -5.62 9.64 -3.79
CA THR A 27 -5.75 9.62 -2.34
C THR A 27 -5.73 8.20 -1.77
N ASN A 28 -5.65 8.04 -0.46
CA ASN A 28 -5.84 6.74 0.20
C ASN A 28 -7.31 6.29 0.21
N ASP A 29 -7.55 5.03 0.59
CA ASP A 29 -8.89 4.41 0.57
C ASP A 29 -9.89 5.12 1.51
N GLU A 30 -9.47 5.43 2.74
CA GLU A 30 -10.33 6.09 3.74
C GLU A 30 -10.84 7.45 3.24
N ARG A 31 -9.93 8.29 2.74
CA ARG A 31 -10.27 9.61 2.24
C ARG A 31 -11.05 9.56 0.92
N GLY A 32 -10.75 8.57 0.08
CA GLY A 32 -11.51 8.28 -1.14
C GLY A 32 -12.98 7.99 -0.82
N ARG A 33 -13.23 7.08 0.13
CA ARG A 33 -14.57 6.74 0.60
C ARG A 33 -15.31 7.94 1.19
N GLU A 34 -14.67 8.70 2.09
CA GLU A 34 -15.28 9.91 2.66
C GLU A 34 -15.80 10.87 1.56
N LEU A 35 -14.99 11.08 0.51
CA LEU A 35 -15.31 12.01 -0.56
C LEU A 35 -16.32 11.41 -1.56
N GLN A 36 -16.36 10.09 -1.72
CA GLN A 36 -17.42 9.39 -2.47
C GLN A 36 -18.77 9.48 -1.76
N GLU A 37 -18.83 9.25 -0.44
CA GLU A 37 -20.05 9.39 0.37
C GLU A 37 -20.61 10.81 0.33
N LYS A 38 -19.72 11.80 0.32
CA LYS A 38 -20.08 13.22 0.17
C LYS A 38 -20.42 13.62 -1.28
N GLY A 39 -20.28 12.72 -2.25
CA GLY A 39 -20.60 12.92 -3.66
C GLY A 39 -19.60 13.79 -4.44
N PHE A 40 -18.38 13.97 -3.94
CA PHE A 40 -17.32 14.70 -4.62
C PHE A 40 -16.54 13.82 -5.60
N LEU A 41 -16.27 12.57 -5.21
CA LEU A 41 -15.60 11.57 -6.04
C LEU A 41 -16.60 10.59 -6.64
N GLY A 42 -16.27 10.13 -7.84
CA GLY A 42 -17.00 9.14 -8.61
C GLY A 42 -16.36 7.78 -8.54
N GLU A 43 -16.39 7.08 -9.67
CA GLU A 43 -15.78 5.76 -9.80
C GLU A 43 -14.26 5.85 -9.60
N LEU A 44 -13.74 4.77 -9.00
CA LEU A 44 -12.31 4.51 -8.90
C LEU A 44 -11.78 4.26 -10.32
N LEU A 45 -10.86 5.10 -10.80
CA LEU A 45 -10.28 5.04 -12.14
C LEU A 45 -9.10 4.08 -12.20
N GLU A 46 -8.23 4.17 -11.19
CA GLU A 46 -7.18 3.20 -10.95
C GLU A 46 -7.20 2.97 -9.44
N GLN A 47 -7.46 1.74 -9.02
CA GLN A 47 -6.88 1.33 -7.76
C GLN A 47 -5.38 1.34 -8.04
N ASP A 48 -4.57 1.98 -7.17
CA ASP A 48 -3.28 1.31 -6.98
C ASP A 48 -3.72 -0.03 -6.46
N GLU A 49 -3.67 -1.03 -7.33
CA GLU A 49 -3.19 -2.32 -6.93
C GLU A 49 -1.94 -1.98 -6.14
N LYS A 50 -2.08 -1.79 -4.80
CA LYS A 50 -1.18 -2.46 -3.87
C LYS A 50 -0.99 -3.77 -4.57
N LYS A 51 0.19 -3.96 -5.16
CA LYS A 51 0.48 -5.14 -5.93
C LYS A 51 -0.06 -6.27 -5.05
N ASP A 52 -1.21 -6.82 -5.41
CA ASP A 52 -1.63 -8.17 -5.13
C ASP A 52 -0.71 -9.03 -6.03
N SER A 53 0.59 -8.72 -6.00
CA SER A 53 1.61 -9.69 -6.18
C SER A 53 1.37 -10.57 -4.99
N ASN A 54 0.66 -11.64 -5.27
CA ASN A 54 0.80 -12.99 -4.77
C ASN A 54 2.27 -13.41 -4.48
N VAL A 55 3.14 -12.51 -4.03
CA VAL A 55 4.50 -12.78 -3.57
C VAL A 55 4.46 -13.83 -2.48
N LEU A 56 3.42 -13.79 -1.63
CA LEU A 56 3.18 -14.76 -0.57
C LEU A 56 2.44 -16.03 -1.06
N GLU A 57 2.03 -16.11 -2.32
CA GLU A 57 1.44 -17.32 -2.89
C GLU A 57 2.51 -18.22 -3.52
N GLY A 58 2.29 -19.53 -3.44
CA GLY A 58 3.30 -20.52 -3.87
C GLY A 58 4.15 -21.05 -2.71
N ASN A 59 5.26 -21.69 -3.05
CA ASN A 59 6.12 -22.37 -2.07
C ASN A 59 6.99 -21.35 -1.31
N ALA A 60 7.44 -21.69 -0.11
CA ALA A 60 8.20 -20.76 0.73
C ALA A 60 9.52 -20.26 0.10
N LYS A 61 10.12 -21.04 -0.81
CA LYS A 61 11.37 -20.69 -1.48
C LYS A 61 11.13 -19.64 -2.57
N ASP A 62 10.13 -19.84 -3.42
CA ASP A 62 9.73 -18.91 -4.47
C ASP A 62 9.32 -17.56 -3.85
N VAL A 63 8.61 -17.61 -2.71
CA VAL A 63 8.24 -16.41 -1.95
C VAL A 63 9.48 -15.67 -1.45
N VAL A 64 10.44 -16.37 -0.85
CA VAL A 64 11.70 -15.78 -0.37
C VAL A 64 12.53 -15.19 -1.52
N ASP A 65 12.63 -15.90 -2.65
CA ASP A 65 13.33 -15.41 -3.85
C ASP A 65 12.65 -14.18 -4.47
N ALA A 66 11.33 -14.04 -4.33
CA ALA A 66 10.56 -12.89 -4.80
C ALA A 66 10.63 -11.68 -3.86
N ILE A 67 10.93 -11.88 -2.58
CA ILE A 67 11.11 -10.82 -1.58
C ILE A 67 12.58 -10.41 -1.56
N THR A 68 12.90 -9.30 -2.22
CA THR A 68 14.26 -8.75 -2.29
C THR A 68 14.40 -7.46 -1.47
N ALA A 69 15.64 -7.04 -1.23
CA ALA A 69 15.95 -5.77 -0.55
C ALA A 69 15.56 -4.51 -1.34
N ASP A 70 15.13 -4.65 -2.61
CA ASP A 70 14.60 -3.54 -3.41
C ASP A 70 13.18 -3.11 -2.96
N LEU A 71 12.51 -3.93 -2.15
CA LEU A 71 11.22 -3.58 -1.57
C LEU A 71 11.38 -2.53 -0.48
N SER A 72 10.44 -1.59 -0.45
CA SER A 72 10.43 -0.56 0.59
C SER A 72 10.11 -1.15 1.97
N GLU A 73 10.58 -0.52 3.05
CA GLU A 73 10.28 -0.93 4.43
C GLU A 73 8.78 -1.06 4.69
N GLY A 74 7.97 -0.16 4.11
CA GLY A 74 6.51 -0.23 4.19
C GLY A 74 5.91 -1.45 3.47
N GLU A 75 6.51 -1.88 2.35
CA GLU A 75 6.11 -3.10 1.65
C GLU A 75 6.55 -4.35 2.40
N LEU A 76 7.77 -4.37 2.94
CA LEU A 76 8.28 -5.48 3.75
C LEU A 76 7.44 -5.67 5.02
N THR A 77 7.10 -4.59 5.73
CA THR A 77 6.23 -4.62 6.91
C THR A 77 4.83 -5.13 6.55
N TYR A 78 4.29 -4.69 5.42
CA TYR A 78 2.99 -5.17 4.95
C TYR A 78 3.02 -6.67 4.60
N LEU A 79 4.07 -7.15 3.93
CA LEU A 79 4.24 -8.57 3.61
C LEU A 79 4.44 -9.43 4.88
N HIS A 80 5.14 -8.92 5.88
CA HIS A 80 5.30 -9.58 7.18
C HIS A 80 3.95 -9.78 7.87
N ASP A 81 3.15 -8.72 7.97
CA ASP A 81 1.82 -8.78 8.59
C ASP A 81 0.88 -9.72 7.81
N GLN A 82 0.90 -9.66 6.47
CA GLN A 82 0.09 -10.57 5.64
C GLN A 82 0.50 -12.03 5.79
N GLU A 83 1.80 -12.34 5.80
CA GLU A 83 2.28 -13.72 5.98
C GLU A 83 1.94 -14.22 7.39
N SER A 84 2.13 -13.40 8.42
CA SER A 84 1.81 -13.73 9.82
C SER A 84 0.32 -14.04 10.03
N ASN A 85 -0.56 -13.26 9.40
CA ASN A 85 -2.01 -13.44 9.52
C ASN A 85 -2.58 -14.56 8.62
N ASN A 86 -1.80 -15.08 7.66
CA ASN A 86 -2.27 -16.06 6.69
C ASN A 86 -1.65 -17.45 6.91
N LYS A 87 -0.44 -17.69 6.38
CA LYS A 87 0.22 -19.01 6.41
C LYS A 87 1.26 -19.14 7.52
N ALA A 88 1.71 -18.02 8.08
CA ALA A 88 2.69 -17.90 9.16
C ALA A 88 3.96 -18.75 8.94
N ARG A 89 4.48 -18.80 7.70
CA ARG A 89 5.69 -19.60 7.39
C ARG A 89 6.91 -18.91 7.99
N LYS A 90 7.52 -19.56 8.99
CA LYS A 90 8.71 -19.07 9.70
C LYS A 90 9.88 -18.68 8.79
N SER A 91 10.10 -19.43 7.71
CA SER A 91 11.20 -19.14 6.77
C SER A 91 10.98 -17.84 6.00
N VAL A 92 9.73 -17.52 5.66
CA VAL A 92 9.38 -16.29 4.95
C VAL A 92 9.43 -15.10 5.91
N LEU A 93 8.83 -15.24 7.10
CA LEU A 93 8.86 -14.21 8.13
C LEU A 93 10.30 -13.86 8.55
N SER A 94 11.14 -14.86 8.80
CA SER A 94 12.55 -14.63 9.17
C SER A 94 13.35 -13.96 8.06
N HIS A 95 13.05 -14.23 6.80
CA HIS A 95 13.68 -13.56 5.66
C HIS A 95 13.26 -12.09 5.56
N ILE A 96 11.96 -11.80 5.69
CA ILE A 96 11.44 -10.43 5.72
C ILE A 96 12.01 -9.66 6.92
N GLU A 97 12.08 -10.28 8.10
CA GLU A 97 12.68 -9.70 9.31
C GLU A 97 14.17 -9.41 9.12
N SER A 98 14.91 -10.26 8.40
CA SER A 98 16.31 -10.01 8.10
C SER A 98 16.47 -8.79 7.19
N LEU A 99 15.61 -8.64 6.18
CA LEU A 99 15.60 -7.48 5.28
C LEU A 99 15.18 -6.18 5.98
N LEU A 100 14.28 -6.26 6.96
CA LEU A 100 13.91 -5.13 7.81
C LEU A 100 15.01 -4.78 8.83
N GLY A 101 15.68 -5.78 9.38
CA GLY A 101 16.74 -5.65 10.38
C GLY A 101 18.08 -5.15 9.82
N ASP A 102 18.37 -5.38 8.53
CA ASP A 102 19.49 -4.71 7.82
C ASP A 102 19.32 -3.17 7.80
N ASN A 103 18.12 -2.65 8.08
CA ASN A 103 17.85 -1.20 8.18
C ASN A 103 17.90 -0.66 9.63
N ASP A 104 18.07 -1.52 10.65
CA ASP A 104 18.00 -1.16 12.08
C ASP A 104 19.37 -1.20 12.81
N GLU A 105 20.49 -1.25 12.09
CA GLU A 105 21.82 -0.98 12.66
C GLU A 105 22.07 0.54 12.83
N SER A 106 21.15 1.24 13.51
CA SER A 106 21.37 2.59 14.06
C SER A 106 20.28 2.98 15.05
N SER A 107 20.24 2.34 16.21
CA SER A 107 19.81 2.97 17.47
C SER A 107 20.29 2.16 18.68
N GLU A 108 21.60 1.99 18.82
CA GLU A 108 22.19 1.88 20.17
C GLU A 108 22.28 3.30 20.76
N SER A 109 21.62 3.51 21.90
CA SER A 109 21.84 4.66 22.79
C SER A 109 21.62 4.24 24.24
#